data_AF-A0A1R3TA47-F1
#
_entry.id   AF-A0A1R3TA47-F1
#
_cell.length_a   1.000
_cell.length_b   1.000
_cell.length_c   1.000
_cell.angle_alpha   90.00
_cell.angle_beta   90.00
_cell.angle_gamma   90.00
#
_symmetry.space_group_name_H-M   'P 1'
#
loop_
_entity.id
_entity.type
_entity.pdbx_description
1 polymer ?
#
loop_
_entity_poly.entity_id
_entity_poly.type
_entity_poly.pdbx_seq_one_letter_code
_entity_poly.pdbx_strand_id
1 'polypeptide(L)'
;MITVYYWAPHISALNVGHASLAIGVGQAKGLERYVSWWPGPGESSLIKGQPISLRTYEIDVKAEGGPPVGTVSMSGLDEAQMKRAWDHMLANNPRYSLQRKNCAWTVKSILDVGTGYDFGAAASDFINLRVAGGVWTPRAVFEYARLLKSRYDSKAKRFENATNDAYNLRIS
;
A
#
# COMPACT_ATOMS: atom_id res chain seq x y z
N MET A 1 12.90 0.69 2.76
CA MET A 1 11.74 0.68 3.67
C MET A 1 10.49 1.10 2.91
N ILE A 2 9.30 0.73 3.37
CA ILE A 2 8.03 1.23 2.82
C ILE A 2 7.19 1.94 3.89
N THR A 3 6.35 2.88 3.47
CA THR A 3 5.41 3.59 4.34
C THR A 3 4.04 3.72 3.69
N VAL A 4 3.00 3.21 4.35
CA VAL A 4 1.59 3.36 3.96
C VAL A 4 1.00 4.54 4.72
N TYR A 5 0.34 5.44 4.00
CA TYR A 5 -0.36 6.60 4.55
C TYR A 5 -1.87 6.43 4.40
N TYR A 6 -2.62 6.91 5.40
CA TYR A 6 -4.07 6.82 5.46
C TYR A 6 -4.69 8.15 5.85
N TRP A 7 -5.66 8.60 5.05
CA TRP A 7 -6.56 9.71 5.33
C TRP A 7 -7.97 9.17 5.54
N ALA A 8 -8.60 9.56 6.65
CA ALA A 8 -9.95 9.14 6.98
C ALA A 8 -11.00 9.82 6.07
N PRO A 9 -12.12 9.13 5.78
CA PRO A 9 -13.23 9.75 5.07
C PRO A 9 -13.75 10.98 5.84
N HIS A 10 -14.11 12.02 5.09
CA HIS A 10 -14.68 13.24 5.64
C HIS A 10 -16.15 13.34 5.25
N ILE A 11 -17.03 13.29 6.26
CA ILE A 11 -18.49 13.22 6.10
C ILE A 11 -19.03 14.45 5.37
N SER A 12 -18.37 15.61 5.51
CA SER A 12 -18.81 16.88 4.93
C SER A 12 -18.51 17.05 3.44
N ALA A 13 -17.76 16.15 2.79
CA ALA A 13 -17.23 16.36 1.44
C ALA A 13 -17.44 15.20 0.45
N LEU A 14 -18.28 14.20 0.76
CA LEU A 14 -18.37 12.95 -0.03
C LEU A 14 -16.98 12.28 -0.24
N ASN A 15 -16.05 12.51 0.69
CA ASN A 15 -14.70 11.99 0.63
C ASN A 15 -14.68 10.57 1.22
N VAL A 16 -14.33 9.59 0.40
CA VAL A 16 -14.24 8.16 0.77
C VAL A 16 -12.95 7.81 1.54
N GLY A 17 -12.12 8.81 1.82
CA GLY A 17 -10.77 8.69 2.34
C GLY A 17 -9.76 8.37 1.25
N HIS A 18 -8.49 8.35 1.63
CA HIS A 18 -7.40 8.04 0.71
C HIS A 18 -6.32 7.20 1.36
N ALA A 19 -5.65 6.39 0.53
CA ALA A 19 -4.50 5.62 0.94
C ALA A 19 -3.41 5.74 -0.12
N SER A 20 -2.17 5.93 0.32
CA SER A 20 -1.01 5.97 -0.54
C SER A 20 0.14 5.19 0.06
N LEU A 21 1.17 4.94 -0.75
CA LEU A 21 2.33 4.14 -0.36
C LEU A 21 3.61 4.78 -0.89
N ALA A 22 4.57 5.02 -0.02
CA ALA A 22 5.95 5.31 -0.39
C ALA A 22 6.80 4.04 -0.32
N ILE A 23 7.53 3.75 -1.39
CA ILE A 23 8.44 2.60 -1.51
C ILE A 23 9.88 3.11 -1.62
N GLY A 24 10.77 2.54 -0.82
CA GLY A 24 12.19 2.93 -0.81
C GLY A 24 12.50 4.12 0.09
N VAL A 25 11.64 4.43 1.07
CA VAL A 25 11.81 5.60 1.96
C VAL A 25 13.22 5.62 2.56
N GLY A 26 13.91 6.75 2.40
CA GLY A 26 15.28 6.97 2.87
C GLY A 26 16.36 6.56 1.87
N GLN A 27 15.97 6.11 0.66
CA GLN A 27 16.92 5.87 -0.43
C GLN A 27 17.26 7.17 -1.16
N ALA A 28 18.33 7.13 -1.96
CA ALA A 28 18.72 8.28 -2.77
C ALA A 28 17.58 8.77 -3.68
N LYS A 29 17.55 10.09 -3.93
CA LYS A 29 16.55 10.74 -4.77
C LYS A 29 16.45 10.04 -6.14
N GLY A 30 15.24 9.70 -6.56
CA GLY A 30 14.96 8.98 -7.81
C GLY A 30 14.82 7.45 -7.66
N LEU A 31 15.24 6.88 -6.53
CA LEU A 31 15.01 5.47 -6.21
C LEU A 31 13.68 5.24 -5.52
N GLU A 32 13.12 6.27 -4.90
CA GLU A 32 11.80 6.21 -4.27
C GLU A 32 10.68 6.16 -5.31
N ARG A 33 9.60 5.47 -4.96
CA ARG A 33 8.34 5.51 -5.71
C ARG A 33 7.22 5.89 -4.77
N TYR A 34 6.43 6.86 -5.18
CA TYR A 34 5.21 7.23 -4.49
C TYR A 34 4.01 6.72 -5.29
N VAL A 35 3.24 5.85 -4.65
CA VAL A 35 2.07 5.18 -5.20
C VAL A 35 0.84 5.91 -4.69
N SER A 36 0.15 6.60 -5.59
CA SER A 36 -1.10 7.29 -5.32
C SER A 36 -1.98 7.23 -6.56
N TRP A 37 -3.25 6.89 -6.38
CA TRP A 37 -4.14 6.53 -7.47
C TRP A 37 -5.44 7.32 -7.39
N TRP A 38 -5.44 8.47 -8.05
CA TRP A 38 -6.58 9.40 -8.09
C TRP A 38 -7.29 9.37 -9.44
N PRO A 39 -8.58 9.70 -9.49
CA PRO A 39 -9.23 10.04 -10.75
C PRO A 39 -8.59 11.32 -11.33
N GLY A 40 -8.24 11.29 -12.61
CA GLY A 40 -7.68 12.42 -13.37
C GLY A 40 -8.66 12.98 -14.39
N PRO A 41 -8.37 14.15 -14.99
CA PRO A 41 -9.24 14.75 -16.00
C PRO A 41 -9.35 13.84 -17.23
N GLY A 42 -10.53 13.82 -17.87
CA GLY A 42 -10.78 13.09 -19.11
C GLY A 42 -12.13 12.39 -19.14
N GLU A 43 -12.40 11.70 -20.26
CA GLU A 43 -13.65 10.98 -20.46
C GLU A 43 -13.80 9.83 -19.46
N SER A 44 -14.86 9.92 -18.65
CA SER A 44 -15.26 8.88 -17.71
C SER A 44 -16.34 8.00 -18.34
N SER A 45 -16.19 6.69 -18.21
CA SER A 45 -17.18 5.72 -18.65
C SER A 45 -17.35 4.66 -17.56
N LEU A 46 -18.58 4.21 -17.32
CA LEU A 46 -18.87 3.12 -16.39
C LEU A 46 -18.08 1.83 -16.73
N ILE A 47 -17.79 1.61 -18.03
CA ILE A 47 -17.10 0.41 -18.52
C ILE A 47 -15.58 0.61 -18.53
N LYS A 48 -15.10 1.76 -19.04
CA LYS A 48 -13.66 2.00 -19.22
C LYS A 48 -12.98 2.61 -17.99
N GLY A 49 -13.74 3.13 -17.03
CA GLY A 49 -13.21 3.93 -15.92
C GLY A 49 -12.65 5.28 -16.39
N GLN A 50 -12.22 6.08 -15.43
CA GLN A 50 -11.63 7.40 -15.67
C GLN A 50 -10.10 7.29 -15.78
N PRO A 51 -9.40 8.13 -16.56
CA PRO A 51 -7.94 8.21 -16.49
C PRO A 51 -7.46 8.47 -15.06
N ILE A 52 -6.27 8.00 -14.72
CA ILE A 52 -5.69 8.33 -13.40
C ILE A 52 -4.97 9.68 -13.43
N SER A 53 -4.85 10.28 -12.26
CA SER A 53 -3.92 11.38 -11.99
C SER A 53 -2.86 10.90 -11.01
N LEU A 54 -1.60 10.94 -11.46
CA LEU A 54 -0.45 10.73 -10.59
C LEU A 54 -0.25 11.93 -9.69
N ARG A 55 0.10 11.65 -8.43
CA ARG A 55 0.31 12.67 -7.40
C ARG A 55 1.55 12.38 -6.60
N THR A 56 2.02 13.39 -5.89
CA THR A 56 3.07 13.28 -4.88
C THR A 56 2.44 13.32 -3.48
N TYR A 57 3.25 13.03 -2.45
CA TYR A 57 2.81 13.12 -1.06
C TYR A 57 2.27 14.51 -0.71
N GLU A 58 2.96 15.57 -1.14
CA GLU A 58 2.57 16.96 -0.85
C GLU A 58 1.24 17.32 -1.51
N ILE A 59 0.98 16.81 -2.71
CA ILE A 59 -0.28 17.02 -3.42
C ILE A 59 -1.41 16.27 -2.70
N ASP A 60 -1.17 15.05 -2.22
CA ASP A 60 -2.17 14.29 -1.46
C ASP A 60 -2.50 14.98 -0.12
N VAL A 61 -1.49 15.41 0.64
CA VAL A 61 -1.68 16.19 1.89
C VAL A 61 -2.52 17.43 1.64
N LYS A 62 -2.25 18.17 0.57
CA LYS A 62 -3.02 19.37 0.22
C LYS A 62 -4.46 19.02 -0.20
N ALA A 63 -4.63 17.97 -0.99
CA ALA A 63 -5.95 17.54 -1.48
C ALA A 63 -6.85 17.01 -0.36
N GLU A 64 -6.27 16.34 0.63
CA GLU A 64 -6.98 15.81 1.80
C GLU A 64 -7.14 16.85 2.92
N GLY A 65 -6.60 18.06 2.74
CA GLY A 65 -6.72 19.15 3.70
C GLY A 65 -5.83 19.01 4.95
N GLY A 66 -4.85 18.10 4.94
CA GLY A 66 -3.97 17.88 6.08
C GLY A 66 -3.11 16.62 5.99
N PRO A 67 -2.23 16.41 6.99
CA PRO A 67 -1.40 15.20 7.07
C PRO A 67 -2.28 13.95 7.24
N PRO A 68 -1.76 12.76 6.88
CA PRO A 68 -2.48 11.51 7.06
C PRO A 68 -2.78 11.26 8.55
N VAL A 69 -3.98 10.76 8.84
CA VAL A 69 -4.40 10.39 10.20
C VAL A 69 -3.75 9.10 10.69
N GLY A 70 -3.25 8.27 9.76
CA GLY A 70 -2.56 7.02 10.07
C GLY A 70 -1.35 6.82 9.17
N THR A 71 -0.27 6.31 9.74
CA THR A 71 0.95 5.93 9.00
C THR A 71 1.49 4.60 9.50
N VAL A 72 1.91 3.72 8.59
CA VAL A 72 2.55 2.44 8.91
C VAL A 72 3.82 2.29 8.10
N SER A 73 4.97 2.26 8.78
CA SER A 73 6.26 2.01 8.17
C SER A 73 6.77 0.60 8.50
N MET A 74 7.24 -0.13 7.49
CA MET A 74 7.78 -1.48 7.66
C MET A 74 8.92 -1.76 6.67
N SER A 75 9.71 -2.77 7.02
CA SER A 75 10.87 -3.24 6.25
C SER A 75 10.76 -4.74 6.01
N GLY A 76 11.56 -5.26 5.08
CA GLY A 76 11.64 -6.70 4.79
C GLY A 76 10.72 -7.20 3.68
N LEU A 77 9.93 -6.33 3.06
CA LEU A 77 9.20 -6.60 1.82
C LEU A 77 10.13 -6.45 0.60
N ASP A 78 9.78 -7.11 -0.51
CA ASP A 78 10.54 -6.98 -1.76
C ASP A 78 10.21 -5.66 -2.49
N GLU A 79 10.92 -4.61 -2.08
CA GLU A 79 10.77 -3.26 -2.65
C GLU A 79 11.04 -3.21 -4.15
N ALA A 80 11.93 -4.06 -4.67
CA ALA A 80 12.26 -4.07 -6.09
C ALA A 80 11.08 -4.60 -6.91
N GLN A 81 10.46 -5.70 -6.48
CA GLN A 81 9.24 -6.21 -7.11
C GLN A 81 8.07 -5.23 -6.98
N MET A 82 7.90 -4.59 -5.83
CA MET A 82 6.86 -3.57 -5.63
C MET A 82 7.00 -2.41 -6.62
N LYS A 83 8.22 -1.87 -6.81
CA LYS A 83 8.47 -0.79 -7.78
C LYS A 83 8.19 -1.23 -9.21
N ARG A 84 8.63 -2.43 -9.61
CA ARG A 84 8.35 -2.98 -10.95
C ARG A 84 6.85 -3.15 -11.19
N ALA A 85 6.11 -3.65 -10.19
CA ALA A 85 4.66 -3.80 -10.29
C ALA A 85 3.98 -2.45 -10.46
N TRP A 86 4.44 -1.42 -9.73
CA TRP A 86 3.94 -0.06 -9.90
C TRP A 86 4.19 0.48 -11.31
N ASP A 87 5.42 0.40 -11.80
CA ASP A 87 5.77 0.87 -13.15
C ASP A 87 4.96 0.12 -14.23
N HIS A 88 4.73 -1.19 -14.04
CA HIS A 88 3.88 -2.00 -14.93
C HIS A 88 2.41 -1.58 -14.90
N MET A 89 1.86 -1.21 -13.74
CA MET A 89 0.49 -0.67 -13.65
C MET A 89 0.35 0.63 -14.44
N LEU A 90 1.37 1.49 -14.42
CA LEU A 90 1.37 2.77 -15.14
C LEU A 90 1.52 2.60 -16.66
N ALA A 91 2.25 1.60 -17.11
CA ALA A 91 2.41 1.32 -18.55
C ALA A 91 1.11 0.82 -19.21
N ASN A 92 0.18 0.23 -18.44
CA ASN A 92 -0.97 -0.50 -18.97
C ASN A 92 -2.27 0.31 -19.00
N ASN A 93 -2.25 1.50 -19.60
CA ASN A 93 -3.41 2.41 -19.74
C ASN A 93 -4.22 2.51 -18.42
N PRO A 94 -3.62 3.08 -17.36
CA PRO A 94 -4.17 3.03 -16.02
C PRO A 94 -5.51 3.76 -15.94
N ARG A 95 -6.51 3.07 -15.36
CA ARG A 95 -7.88 3.56 -15.20
C ARG A 95 -8.31 3.47 -13.74
N TYR A 96 -8.89 4.57 -13.26
CA TYR A 96 -9.55 4.66 -11.98
C TYR A 96 -10.96 4.05 -12.03
N SER A 97 -11.28 3.23 -11.04
CA SER A 97 -12.63 2.74 -10.77
C SER A 97 -12.82 2.62 -9.27
N LEU A 98 -13.86 3.28 -8.75
CA LEU A 98 -14.14 3.34 -7.31
C LEU A 98 -14.25 1.94 -6.66
N GLN A 99 -14.77 0.95 -7.39
CA GLN A 99 -15.04 -0.38 -6.84
C GLN A 99 -13.85 -1.36 -6.96
N ARG A 100 -13.01 -1.24 -8.00
CA ARG A 100 -12.01 -2.27 -8.32
C ARG A 100 -10.59 -1.76 -8.60
N LYS A 101 -10.42 -0.48 -8.92
CA LYS A 101 -9.13 0.14 -9.25
C LYS A 101 -9.05 1.52 -8.61
N ASN A 102 -9.23 1.53 -7.29
CA ASN A 102 -9.14 2.73 -6.45
C ASN A 102 -7.78 2.76 -5.73
N CYS A 103 -7.53 3.80 -4.93
CA CYS A 103 -6.30 3.96 -4.17
C CYS A 103 -5.98 2.78 -3.25
N ALA A 104 -6.98 2.28 -2.52
CA ALA A 104 -6.79 1.17 -1.59
C ALA A 104 -6.46 -0.15 -2.29
N TRP A 105 -7.16 -0.46 -3.38
CA TRP A 105 -6.87 -1.64 -4.20
C TRP A 105 -5.45 -1.59 -4.74
N THR A 106 -5.03 -0.45 -5.30
CA THR A 106 -3.69 -0.26 -5.86
C THR A 106 -2.62 -0.45 -4.79
N VAL A 107 -2.76 0.18 -3.62
CA VAL A 107 -1.81 0.00 -2.51
C VAL A 107 -1.76 -1.47 -2.06
N LYS A 108 -2.92 -2.13 -1.93
CA LYS A 108 -3.00 -3.54 -1.54
C LYS A 108 -2.30 -4.45 -2.55
N SER A 109 -2.56 -4.28 -3.85
CA SER A 109 -1.93 -5.09 -4.90
C SER A 109 -0.41 -4.94 -4.90
N ILE A 110 0.11 -3.73 -4.64
CA ILE A 110 1.55 -3.51 -4.52
C ILE A 110 2.11 -4.16 -3.25
N LEU A 111 1.41 -4.08 -2.11
CA LEU A 111 1.81 -4.77 -0.87
C LEU A 111 1.87 -6.28 -1.07
N ASP A 112 0.88 -6.88 -1.74
CA ASP A 112 0.86 -8.32 -1.98
C ASP A 112 2.07 -8.77 -2.79
N VAL A 113 2.43 -8.04 -3.84
CA VAL A 113 3.65 -8.32 -4.62
C VAL A 113 4.89 -8.28 -3.71
N GLY A 114 4.97 -7.28 -2.81
CA GLY A 114 6.05 -7.18 -1.84
C GLY A 114 6.12 -8.36 -0.85
N THR A 115 4.98 -8.99 -0.56
CA THR A 115 4.91 -10.20 0.29
C THR A 115 5.16 -11.51 -0.48
N GLY A 116 5.15 -11.47 -1.81
CA GLY A 116 5.15 -12.66 -2.66
C GLY A 116 3.78 -13.36 -2.78
N TYR A 117 2.69 -12.63 -2.52
CA TYR A 117 1.30 -13.13 -2.44
C TYR A 117 1.19 -14.40 -1.59
N ASP A 118 1.26 -14.23 -0.27
CA ASP A 118 1.24 -15.36 0.65
C ASP A 118 -0.16 -15.65 1.22
N PHE A 119 -0.24 -16.65 2.11
CA PHE A 119 -1.49 -17.04 2.77
C PHE A 119 -2.20 -15.87 3.47
N GLY A 120 -1.46 -14.88 3.99
CA GLY A 120 -2.02 -13.68 4.59
C GLY A 120 -2.74 -12.79 3.58
N ALA A 121 -2.18 -12.63 2.38
CA ALA A 121 -2.83 -11.92 1.28
C ALA A 121 -4.14 -12.61 0.88
N ALA A 122 -4.10 -13.93 0.68
CA ALA A 122 -5.28 -14.72 0.32
C ALA A 122 -6.38 -14.68 1.41
N ALA A 123 -6.01 -14.76 2.68
CA ALA A 123 -6.94 -14.63 3.80
C ALA A 123 -7.56 -13.23 3.86
N SER A 124 -6.78 -12.18 3.61
CA SER A 124 -7.27 -10.80 3.59
C SER A 124 -8.27 -10.56 2.46
N ASP A 125 -8.02 -11.12 1.28
CA ASP A 125 -8.96 -11.05 0.16
C ASP A 125 -10.25 -11.79 0.45
N PHE A 126 -10.16 -12.97 1.06
CA PHE A 126 -11.33 -13.75 1.45
C PHE A 126 -12.21 -13.00 2.47
N ILE A 127 -11.59 -12.38 3.48
CA ILE A 127 -12.29 -11.55 4.47
C ILE A 127 -12.92 -10.32 3.79
N ASN A 128 -12.15 -9.62 2.95
CA ASN A 128 -12.64 -8.43 2.25
C ASN A 128 -13.80 -8.75 1.30
N LEU A 129 -13.76 -9.92 0.64
CA LEU A 129 -14.86 -10.41 -0.19
C LEU A 129 -16.14 -10.60 0.63
N ARG A 130 -16.04 -11.20 1.81
CA ARG A 130 -17.19 -11.47 2.68
C ARG A 130 -17.75 -10.22 3.37
N VAL A 131 -16.87 -9.31 3.80
CA VAL A 131 -17.27 -8.17 4.65
C VAL A 131 -17.57 -6.93 3.82
N ALA A 132 -16.81 -6.68 2.76
CA ALA A 132 -16.89 -5.47 1.95
C ALA A 132 -17.24 -5.75 0.47
N GLY A 133 -17.75 -6.94 0.16
CA GLY A 133 -18.11 -7.34 -1.21
C GLY A 133 -16.92 -7.34 -2.17
N GLY A 134 -15.69 -7.40 -1.66
CA GLY A 134 -14.45 -7.38 -2.45
C GLY A 134 -13.94 -5.98 -2.78
N VAL A 135 -14.59 -4.92 -2.29
CA VAL A 135 -14.12 -3.54 -2.48
C VAL A 135 -13.12 -3.18 -1.40
N TRP A 136 -11.87 -2.94 -1.79
CA TRP A 136 -10.85 -2.45 -0.87
C TRP A 136 -11.08 -0.97 -0.55
N THR A 137 -11.08 -0.63 0.74
CA THR A 137 -11.23 0.74 1.24
C THR A 137 -9.93 1.24 1.88
N PRO A 138 -9.70 2.57 1.95
CA PRO A 138 -8.49 3.14 2.55
C PRO A 138 -8.22 2.63 3.98
N ARG A 139 -9.27 2.45 4.78
CA ARG A 139 -9.16 1.88 6.12
C ARG A 139 -8.76 0.40 6.10
N ALA A 140 -9.38 -0.40 5.24
CA ALA A 140 -9.08 -1.83 5.14
C ALA A 140 -7.62 -2.09 4.74
N VAL A 141 -7.10 -1.34 3.76
CA VAL A 141 -5.68 -1.49 3.36
C VAL A 141 -4.72 -1.01 4.45
N PHE A 142 -5.10 0.03 5.22
CA PHE A 142 -4.31 0.48 6.35
C PHE A 142 -4.24 -0.58 7.47
N GLU A 143 -5.36 -1.21 7.79
CA GLU A 143 -5.42 -2.32 8.76
C GLU A 143 -4.62 -3.53 8.26
N TYR A 144 -4.70 -3.86 6.97
CA TYR A 144 -3.87 -4.89 6.35
C TYR A 144 -2.36 -4.56 6.48
N ALA A 145 -1.96 -3.32 6.21
CA ALA A 145 -0.57 -2.89 6.39
C ALA A 145 -0.10 -3.03 7.85
N ARG A 146 -0.95 -2.70 8.85
CA ARG A 146 -0.63 -2.91 10.27
C ARG A 146 -0.38 -4.39 10.60
N LEU A 147 -1.19 -5.29 10.03
CA LEU A 147 -1.03 -6.73 10.20
C LEU A 147 0.29 -7.22 9.59
N LEU A 148 0.61 -6.77 8.36
CA LEU A 148 1.88 -7.08 7.71
C LEU A 148 3.06 -6.61 8.55
N LYS A 149 3.03 -5.36 9.05
CA LYS A 149 4.06 -4.84 9.94
C LYS A 149 4.30 -5.76 11.14
N SER A 150 3.25 -6.12 11.86
CA SER A 150 3.36 -7.01 13.03
C SER A 150 4.02 -8.35 12.69
N ARG A 151 3.70 -8.92 11.53
CA ARG A 151 4.26 -10.20 11.07
C ARG A 151 5.75 -10.07 10.72
N TYR A 152 6.13 -9.04 9.98
CA TYR A 152 7.53 -8.83 9.57
C TYR A 152 8.42 -8.42 10.74
N ASP A 153 7.92 -7.58 11.65
CA ASP A 153 8.62 -7.24 12.90
C ASP A 153 8.85 -8.52 13.75
N SER A 154 7.87 -9.43 13.80
CA SER A 154 8.02 -10.71 14.51
C SER A 154 9.03 -11.66 13.83
N LYS A 155 9.05 -11.69 12.50
CA LYS A 155 10.01 -12.48 11.73
C LYS A 155 11.44 -11.97 11.93
N ALA A 156 11.63 -10.65 11.95
CA ALA A 156 12.92 -10.02 12.22
C ALA A 156 13.44 -10.40 13.62
N LYS A 157 12.63 -10.23 14.67
CA LYS A 157 12.98 -10.62 16.04
C LYS A 157 13.38 -12.10 16.16
N ARG A 158 12.65 -13.00 15.49
CA ARG A 158 12.98 -14.44 15.47
C ARG A 158 14.34 -14.71 14.84
N PHE A 159 14.68 -13.98 13.77
CA PHE A 159 15.96 -14.11 13.09
C PHE A 159 17.12 -13.56 13.94
N GLU A 160 16.91 -12.41 14.60
CA GLU A 160 17.86 -11.84 15.56
C GLU A 160 18.14 -12.79 16.74
N ASN A 161 17.11 -13.39 17.31
CA ASN A 161 17.28 -14.37 18.39
C ASN A 161 18.07 -15.61 17.91
N ALA A 162 17.71 -16.18 16.74
CA ALA A 162 18.41 -17.35 16.20
C ALA A 162 19.88 -17.08 15.87
N THR A 163 20.21 -15.86 15.39
CA THR A 163 21.60 -15.47 15.11
C THR A 163 22.40 -15.28 16.39
N ASN A 164 21.81 -14.68 17.43
CA ASN A 164 22.45 -14.55 18.74
C ASN A 164 22.70 -15.92 19.39
N ASP A 165 21.73 -16.84 19.33
CA ASP A 165 21.89 -18.21 19.85
C ASP A 165 22.99 -18.97 19.13
N ALA A 166 23.05 -18.88 17.80
CA ALA A 166 24.10 -19.50 16.99
C ALA A 166 25.50 -18.90 17.27
N TYR A 167 25.58 -17.61 17.59
CA TYR A 167 26.83 -16.96 17.99
C TYR A 167 27.28 -17.45 19.37
N ASN A 168 26.36 -17.53 20.34
CA ASN A 168 26.65 -18.00 21.69
C ASN A 168 27.13 -19.47 21.71
N LEU A 169 26.56 -20.34 20.86
CA LEU A 169 26.98 -21.74 20.70
C LEU A 169 28.37 -21.92 20.07
N ARG A 170 28.93 -20.90 19.41
CA ARG A 170 30.28 -20.96 18.80
C ARG A 170 31.40 -20.51 19.74
N ILE A 171 31.06 -19.91 20.88
CA ILE A 171 32.01 -19.30 21.82
C ILE A 171 32.08 -20.11 23.14
N SER A 172 31.13 -21.02 23.36
CA SER A 172 31.17 -22.09 24.37
C SER A 172 31.95 -23.30 23.89
#